data_AF-A0A819AFS6-F1
#
_entry.id   AF-A0A819AFS6-F1
#
_cell.length_a   1.000
_cell.length_b   1.000
_cell.length_c   1.000
_cell.angle_alpha   90.00
_cell.angle_beta   90.00
_cell.angle_gamma   90.00
#
_symmetry.space_group_name_H-M   'P 1'
#
loop_
_entity.id
_entity.type
_entity.pdbx_description
1 polymer ?
#
loop_
_entity_poly.entity_id
_entity_poly.type
_entity_poly.pdbx_seq_one_letter_code
_entity_poly.pdbx_strand_id
1 'polypeptide(L)'
;MGFFDLHEPEDGQDRFFLYAMIVLPFFATGSYLFDALYHYKYHSKDTYGGLISTIMIVFAYLQYCAPIRSRRALILYYVLLCMVKEAASIVFILGYIRESDIFKIVCYICFFIVDLLFTAALIHCRVINNYESHIVVENKHLFHFMSRLEVILTIFIPVYMNIKYASLTRYIIAHFLLFDFFSDSYSRFQGIWIKSAIYLFVIITTVSAATEWLHFNHQTIIYEEISYVAEIIANALCDSIIILQFFPFHFKTQFVQNIFRDALLLKKQSNAANLSTSIGESTEIDIAQNIDTKIDERTRTNMSEVF
;
A
#
# COMPACT_ATOMS: atom_id res chain seq x y z
N MET A 1 8.07 -19.49 23.01
CA MET A 1 8.55 -19.62 21.62
C MET A 1 7.33 -19.52 20.71
N GLY A 2 7.22 -18.44 19.93
CA GLY A 2 6.05 -18.20 19.08
C GLY A 2 6.01 -19.14 17.88
N PHE A 3 4.80 -19.49 17.43
CA PHE A 3 4.55 -20.41 16.30
C PHE A 3 5.11 -19.91 14.96
N PHE A 4 5.41 -18.62 14.85
CA PHE A 4 6.06 -18.00 13.69
C PHE A 4 7.39 -17.38 14.10
N ASP A 5 8.44 -17.68 13.33
CA ASP A 5 9.69 -16.93 13.36
C ASP A 5 9.46 -15.60 12.62
N LEU A 6 9.14 -14.56 13.38
CA LEU A 6 8.77 -13.24 12.88
C LEU A 6 10.00 -12.36 12.68
N HIS A 7 9.93 -11.40 11.77
CA HIS A 7 10.88 -10.28 11.79
C HIS A 7 10.81 -9.56 13.15
N GLU A 8 11.97 -9.11 13.65
CA GLU A 8 11.99 -8.25 14.83
C GLU A 8 11.20 -6.98 14.52
N PRO A 9 10.35 -6.51 15.44
CA PRO A 9 9.63 -5.26 15.24
C PRO A 9 10.65 -4.13 15.03
N GLU A 10 10.44 -3.33 13.98
CA GLU A 10 11.17 -2.06 13.85
C GLU A 10 10.80 -1.14 15.02
N ASP A 11 11.66 -0.17 15.37
CA ASP A 11 11.44 0.75 16.49
C ASP A 11 10.03 1.39 16.41
N GLY A 12 9.16 1.04 17.37
CA GLY A 12 7.78 1.52 17.45
C GLY A 12 6.70 0.61 16.83
N GLN A 13 7.04 -0.55 16.28
CA GLN A 13 6.08 -1.51 15.73
C GLN A 13 5.52 -2.43 16.83
N ASP A 14 4.19 -2.56 16.91
CA ASP A 14 3.53 -3.35 17.96
C ASP A 14 3.54 -4.84 17.55
N ARG A 15 3.86 -5.75 18.48
CA ARG A 15 3.78 -7.19 18.22
C ARG A 15 2.37 -7.63 17.84
N PHE A 16 1.34 -7.00 18.42
CA PHE A 16 -0.05 -7.24 18.03
C PHE A 16 -0.26 -7.00 16.54
N PHE A 17 0.40 -5.98 16.00
CA PHE A 17 0.31 -5.59 14.61
C PHE A 17 0.94 -6.63 13.66
N LEU A 18 2.09 -7.17 14.05
CA LEU A 18 2.75 -8.24 13.29
C LEU A 18 1.85 -9.49 13.19
N TYR A 19 1.13 -9.82 14.27
CA TYR A 19 0.15 -10.90 14.24
C TYR A 19 -1.08 -10.53 13.39
N ALA A 20 -1.59 -9.30 13.49
CA ALA A 20 -2.73 -8.85 12.69
C ALA A 20 -2.45 -8.96 11.18
N MET A 21 -1.23 -8.64 10.73
CA MET A 21 -0.82 -8.79 9.32
C MET A 21 -0.86 -10.23 8.80
N ILE A 22 -0.73 -11.22 9.68
CA ILE A 22 -0.79 -12.65 9.34
C ILE A 22 -2.23 -13.15 9.44
N VAL A 23 -2.97 -12.72 10.46
CA VAL A 23 -4.28 -13.28 10.79
C VAL A 23 -5.42 -12.64 9.97
N LEU A 24 -5.37 -11.32 9.73
CA LEU A 24 -6.44 -10.63 9.00
C LEU A 24 -6.65 -11.14 7.56
N PRO A 25 -5.60 -11.50 6.79
CA PRO A 25 -5.78 -12.17 5.50
C PRO A 25 -6.58 -13.48 5.59
N PHE A 26 -6.42 -14.26 6.66
CA PHE A 26 -7.23 -15.47 6.87
C PHE A 26 -8.69 -15.14 7.16
N PHE A 27 -8.97 -14.10 7.95
CA PHE A 27 -10.35 -13.66 8.15
C PHE A 27 -10.99 -13.12 6.86
N ALA A 28 -10.23 -12.37 6.06
CA ALA A 28 -10.68 -11.89 4.77
C ALA A 28 -11.04 -13.03 3.80
N THR A 29 -10.10 -13.94 3.57
CA THR A 29 -10.33 -15.12 2.72
C THR A 29 -11.39 -16.07 3.28
N GLY A 30 -11.47 -16.22 4.60
CA GLY A 30 -12.52 -16.99 5.26
C GLY A 30 -13.91 -16.38 5.07
N SER A 31 -14.03 -15.05 5.16
CA SER A 31 -15.29 -14.35 4.88
C SER A 31 -15.71 -14.49 3.41
N TYR A 32 -14.74 -14.51 2.48
CA TYR A 32 -15.00 -14.80 1.08
C TYR A 32 -15.59 -16.20 0.89
N LEU A 33 -14.99 -17.21 1.52
CA LEU A 33 -15.50 -18.58 1.47
C LEU A 33 -16.89 -18.70 2.09
N PHE A 34 -17.14 -18.03 3.21
CA PHE A 34 -18.45 -18.01 3.85
C PHE A 34 -19.51 -17.43 2.91
N ASP A 35 -19.22 -16.30 2.25
CA ASP A 35 -20.14 -15.69 1.30
C ASP A 35 -20.38 -16.58 0.06
N ALA A 36 -19.35 -17.31 -0.40
CA ALA A 36 -19.48 -18.28 -1.48
C ALA A 36 -20.44 -19.42 -1.11
N LEU A 37 -20.24 -20.00 0.07
CA LEU A 37 -21.08 -21.09 0.59
C LEU A 37 -22.52 -20.61 0.82
N TYR A 38 -22.68 -19.39 1.33
CA TYR A 38 -23.98 -18.76 1.50
C TYR A 38 -24.69 -18.60 0.15
N HIS A 39 -24.00 -18.05 -0.85
CA HIS A 39 -24.53 -17.90 -2.21
C HIS A 39 -24.98 -19.24 -2.80
N TYR A 40 -24.12 -20.26 -2.73
CA TYR A 40 -24.41 -21.59 -3.25
C TYR A 40 -25.63 -22.25 -2.59
N LYS A 41 -25.81 -22.05 -1.27
CA LYS A 41 -26.86 -22.70 -0.49
C LYS A 41 -28.22 -21.98 -0.59
N TYR A 42 -28.22 -20.65 -0.56
CA TYR A 42 -29.44 -19.86 -0.39
C TYR A 42 -29.95 -19.17 -1.66
N HIS A 43 -29.23 -19.28 -2.79
CA HIS A 43 -29.62 -18.71 -4.09
C HIS A 43 -30.00 -17.23 -4.01
N SER A 44 -29.00 -16.33 -3.98
CA SER A 44 -28.98 -14.86 -4.21
C SER A 44 -30.21 -13.96 -3.89
N LYS A 45 -31.27 -14.47 -3.25
CA LYS A 45 -32.54 -13.79 -3.01
C LYS A 45 -32.54 -13.01 -1.70
N ASP A 46 -31.53 -13.21 -0.85
CA ASP A 46 -31.46 -12.61 0.48
C ASP A 46 -30.38 -11.53 0.60
N THR A 47 -30.77 -10.51 1.37
CA THR A 47 -30.24 -9.17 1.65
C THR A 47 -28.76 -9.03 2.03
N TYR A 48 -28.04 -10.12 2.26
CA TYR A 48 -26.79 -10.09 3.03
C TYR A 48 -25.57 -10.71 2.33
N GLY A 49 -25.74 -11.28 1.13
CA GLY A 49 -24.66 -11.97 0.44
C GLY A 49 -23.57 -11.00 -0.02
N GLY A 50 -22.39 -11.04 0.60
CA GLY A 50 -21.21 -10.35 0.09
C GLY A 50 -20.69 -9.16 0.90
N LEU A 51 -21.48 -8.59 1.82
CA LEU A 51 -21.07 -7.36 2.51
C LEU A 51 -19.81 -7.59 3.35
N ILE A 52 -19.81 -8.60 4.22
CA ILE A 52 -18.68 -8.85 5.12
C ILE A 52 -17.40 -9.13 4.32
N SER A 53 -17.47 -9.94 3.26
CA SER A 53 -16.29 -10.17 2.43
C SER A 53 -15.84 -8.93 1.67
N THR A 54 -16.75 -8.09 1.19
CA THR A 54 -16.42 -6.81 0.53
C THR A 54 -15.66 -5.89 1.48
N ILE A 55 -16.06 -5.84 2.74
CA ILE A 55 -15.36 -5.05 3.77
C ILE A 55 -13.97 -5.63 4.04
N MET A 56 -13.92 -6.95 4.23
CA MET A 56 -12.71 -7.62 4.67
C MET A 56 -11.69 -7.82 3.54
N ILE A 57 -12.10 -7.74 2.27
CA ILE A 57 -11.24 -8.05 1.12
C ILE A 57 -9.97 -7.21 1.10
N VAL A 58 -10.03 -5.98 1.62
CA VAL A 58 -8.85 -5.11 1.65
C VAL A 58 -7.75 -5.65 2.56
N PHE A 59 -8.11 -6.40 3.60
CA PHE A 59 -7.13 -7.07 4.45
C PHE A 59 -6.50 -8.28 3.77
N ALA A 60 -7.08 -8.85 2.71
CA ALA A 60 -6.43 -9.93 1.98
C ALA A 60 -5.11 -9.47 1.35
N TYR A 61 -4.99 -8.18 1.00
CA TYR A 61 -3.74 -7.62 0.48
C TYR A 61 -2.65 -7.53 1.55
N LEU A 62 -2.93 -7.56 2.85
CA LEU A 62 -1.88 -7.60 3.87
C LEU A 62 -0.97 -8.83 3.74
N GLN A 63 -1.39 -9.87 3.00
CA GLN A 63 -0.57 -11.06 2.74
C GLN A 63 0.79 -10.75 2.11
N TYR A 64 0.92 -9.73 1.24
CA TYR A 64 2.23 -9.43 0.65
C TYR A 64 3.21 -8.83 1.68
N CYS A 65 2.69 -8.18 2.73
CA CYS A 65 3.45 -7.60 3.85
C CYS A 65 3.71 -8.56 5.02
N ALA A 66 3.36 -9.86 4.93
CA ALA A 66 3.44 -10.77 6.07
C ALA A 66 4.87 -10.81 6.69
N PRO A 67 5.04 -10.52 8.00
CA PRO A 67 6.36 -10.40 8.65
C PRO A 67 6.95 -11.75 9.05
N ILE A 68 6.83 -12.78 8.20
CA ILE A 68 7.32 -14.14 8.44
C ILE A 68 8.73 -14.29 7.84
N ARG A 69 9.74 -14.59 8.67
CA ARG A 69 11.14 -14.82 8.23
C ARG A 69 11.34 -16.20 7.62
N SER A 70 10.75 -17.22 8.23
CA SER A 70 10.95 -18.60 7.81
C SER A 70 10.34 -18.83 6.42
N ARG A 71 11.19 -19.14 5.42
CA ARG A 71 10.76 -19.42 4.05
C ARG A 71 9.71 -20.53 3.97
N ARG A 72 9.89 -21.60 4.76
CA ARG A 72 8.94 -22.72 4.79
C ARG A 72 7.59 -22.30 5.36
N ALA A 73 7.59 -21.50 6.44
CA ALA A 73 6.38 -20.97 7.03
C ALA A 73 5.69 -19.97 6.09
N LEU A 74 6.45 -19.18 5.35
CA LEU A 74 5.94 -18.22 4.37
C LEU A 74 5.32 -18.91 3.14
N ILE A 75 5.94 -19.98 2.62
CA ILE A 75 5.33 -20.83 1.58
C ILE A 75 4.01 -21.40 2.09
N LEU A 76 4.03 -22.02 3.28
CA LEU A 76 2.84 -22.62 3.87
C LEU A 76 1.73 -21.58 4.05
N TYR A 77 2.08 -20.39 4.50
CA TYR A 77 1.16 -19.26 4.65
C TYR A 77 0.48 -18.88 3.32
N TYR A 78 1.27 -18.65 2.26
CA TYR A 78 0.71 -18.29 0.94
C TYR A 78 -0.12 -19.41 0.33
N VAL A 79 0.34 -20.67 0.44
CA VAL A 79 -0.41 -21.83 -0.05
C VAL A 79 -1.73 -21.99 0.70
N LEU A 80 -1.75 -21.82 2.02
CA LEU A 80 -2.98 -21.95 2.81
C LEU A 80 -4.01 -20.86 2.44
N LEU A 81 -3.57 -19.61 2.33
CA LEU A 81 -4.44 -18.50 1.91
C LEU A 81 -5.00 -18.72 0.50
N CYS A 82 -4.15 -19.13 -0.44
CA CYS A 82 -4.55 -19.46 -1.80
C CYS A 82 -5.57 -20.60 -1.81
N MET A 83 -5.34 -21.70 -1.08
CA MET A 83 -6.30 -22.81 -0.98
C MET A 83 -7.68 -22.36 -0.49
N VAL A 84 -7.75 -21.50 0.53
CA VAL A 84 -9.02 -20.96 1.04
C VAL A 84 -9.69 -20.05 0.00
N LYS A 85 -8.92 -19.18 -0.65
CA LYS A 85 -9.43 -18.26 -1.69
C LYS A 85 -9.94 -19.03 -2.91
N GLU A 86 -9.20 -20.03 -3.39
CA GLU A 86 -9.61 -20.85 -4.53
C GLU A 86 -10.81 -21.73 -4.21
N ALA A 87 -10.90 -22.28 -3.00
CA ALA A 87 -12.11 -22.98 -2.57
C ALA A 87 -13.35 -22.08 -2.66
N ALA A 88 -13.24 -20.80 -2.26
CA ALA A 88 -14.31 -19.83 -2.39
C ALA A 88 -14.68 -19.56 -3.86
N SER A 89 -13.68 -19.32 -4.71
CA SER A 89 -13.89 -19.10 -6.15
C SER A 89 -14.57 -20.29 -6.83
N ILE A 90 -14.17 -21.52 -6.51
CA ILE A 90 -14.81 -22.75 -7.02
C ILE A 90 -16.27 -22.83 -6.57
N VAL A 91 -16.57 -22.54 -5.30
CA VAL A 91 -17.95 -22.56 -4.79
C VAL A 91 -18.82 -21.51 -5.49
N PHE A 92 -18.30 -20.31 -5.77
CA PHE A 92 -19.01 -19.31 -6.57
C PHE A 92 -19.27 -19.81 -8.00
N ILE A 93 -18.26 -20.39 -8.66
CA ILE A 93 -18.42 -20.98 -10.00
C ILE A 93 -19.52 -22.05 -10.00
N LEU A 94 -19.53 -22.96 -9.01
CA LEU A 94 -20.59 -23.97 -8.87
C LEU A 94 -21.97 -23.34 -8.65
N GLY A 95 -22.03 -22.24 -7.90
CA GLY A 95 -23.25 -21.45 -7.72
C GLY A 95 -23.78 -20.90 -9.05
N TYR A 96 -22.93 -20.26 -9.85
CA TYR A 96 -23.33 -19.68 -11.13
C TYR A 96 -23.60 -20.74 -12.21
N ILE A 97 -22.94 -21.90 -12.17
CA ILE A 97 -23.30 -23.06 -13.02
C ILE A 97 -24.75 -23.48 -12.74
N ARG A 98 -25.16 -23.53 -11.47
CA ARG A 98 -26.53 -23.87 -11.09
C ARG A 98 -27.53 -22.81 -11.55
N GLU A 99 -27.13 -21.54 -11.59
CA GLU A 99 -27.94 -20.42 -12.07
C GLU A 99 -27.90 -20.26 -13.60
N SER A 100 -27.06 -21.03 -14.29
CA SER A 100 -26.83 -20.93 -15.74
C SER A 100 -26.32 -19.55 -16.21
N ASP A 101 -25.63 -18.81 -15.33
CA ASP A 101 -25.03 -17.51 -15.66
C ASP A 101 -23.61 -17.70 -16.23
N ILE A 102 -23.53 -17.83 -17.56
CA ILE A 102 -22.27 -18.08 -18.28
C ILE A 102 -21.27 -16.93 -18.09
N PHE A 103 -21.75 -15.68 -18.06
CA PHE A 103 -20.88 -14.52 -17.95
C PHE A 103 -20.15 -14.52 -16.60
N LYS A 104 -20.89 -14.70 -15.49
CA LYS A 104 -20.29 -14.75 -14.15
C LYS A 104 -19.35 -15.94 -13.97
N ILE A 105 -19.64 -17.09 -14.58
CA ILE A 105 -18.71 -18.23 -14.61
C ILE A 105 -17.37 -17.83 -15.22
N VAL A 106 -17.39 -17.18 -16.40
CA VAL A 106 -16.16 -16.74 -17.08
C VAL A 106 -15.40 -15.72 -16.23
N CYS A 107 -16.09 -14.72 -15.67
CA CYS A 107 -15.48 -13.72 -14.81
C CYS A 107 -14.79 -14.34 -13.58
N TYR A 108 -15.44 -15.28 -12.89
CA TYR A 108 -14.85 -15.93 -11.72
C TYR A 108 -13.69 -16.87 -12.07
N ILE A 109 -13.69 -17.48 -13.26
CA ILE A 109 -12.51 -18.21 -13.79
C ILE A 109 -11.35 -17.24 -14.04
N CYS A 110 -11.61 -16.05 -14.57
CA CYS A 110 -10.57 -15.03 -14.73
C CYS A 110 -9.99 -14.58 -13.38
N PHE A 111 -10.83 -14.32 -12.37
CA PHE A 111 -10.37 -14.01 -11.02
C PHE A 111 -9.50 -15.14 -10.43
N PHE A 112 -9.94 -16.39 -10.54
CA PHE A 112 -9.19 -17.58 -10.14
C PHE A 112 -7.78 -17.61 -10.77
N ILE A 113 -7.68 -17.36 -12.07
CA ILE A 113 -6.38 -17.34 -12.78
C ILE A 113 -5.49 -16.18 -12.28
N VAL A 114 -6.05 -14.98 -12.12
CA VAL A 114 -5.31 -13.80 -11.64
C VAL A 114 -4.75 -14.04 -10.24
N ASP A 115 -5.56 -14.61 -9.34
CA ASP A 115 -5.17 -14.91 -7.96
C ASP A 115 -4.06 -15.97 -7.86
N LEU A 116 -4.13 -17.02 -8.69
CA LEU A 116 -3.07 -18.01 -8.79
C LEU A 116 -1.76 -17.40 -9.27
N LEU A 117 -1.82 -16.57 -10.32
CA LEU A 117 -0.64 -15.88 -10.86
C LEU A 117 -0.03 -14.93 -9.82
N PHE A 118 -0.86 -14.18 -9.09
CA PHE A 118 -0.41 -13.30 -8.03
C PHE A 118 0.27 -14.07 -6.90
N THR A 119 -0.33 -15.17 -6.43
CA THR A 119 0.26 -16.02 -5.38
C THR A 119 1.59 -16.61 -5.82
N ALA A 120 1.67 -17.12 -7.05
CA ALA A 120 2.91 -17.64 -7.62
C ALA A 120 4.00 -16.55 -7.71
N ALA A 121 3.63 -15.34 -8.13
CA ALA A 121 4.53 -14.20 -8.18
C ALA A 121 5.03 -13.79 -6.78
N LEU A 122 4.16 -13.76 -5.76
CA LEU A 122 4.55 -13.49 -4.38
C LEU A 122 5.54 -14.53 -3.84
N ILE A 123 5.26 -15.82 -4.05
CA ILE A 123 6.19 -16.89 -3.66
C ILE A 123 7.53 -16.70 -4.38
N HIS A 124 7.53 -16.43 -5.67
CA HIS A 124 8.76 -16.19 -6.43
C HIS A 124 9.54 -14.99 -5.90
N CYS A 125 8.89 -13.85 -5.67
CA CYS A 125 9.55 -12.64 -5.17
C CYS A 125 10.08 -12.83 -3.74
N ARG A 126 9.26 -13.33 -2.82
CA ARG A 126 9.59 -13.34 -1.39
C ARG A 126 10.27 -14.60 -0.89
N VAL A 127 9.97 -15.76 -1.46
CA VAL A 127 10.54 -17.04 -0.99
C VAL A 127 11.79 -17.40 -1.78
N ILE A 128 11.71 -17.33 -3.12
CA ILE A 128 12.81 -17.75 -4.01
C ILE A 128 13.89 -16.67 -4.04
N ASN A 129 13.51 -15.42 -4.39
CA ASN A 129 14.46 -14.32 -4.54
C ASN A 129 14.74 -13.56 -3.24
N ASN A 130 13.97 -13.83 -2.18
CA ASN A 130 14.14 -13.20 -0.86
C ASN A 130 14.10 -11.66 -0.92
N TYR A 131 13.27 -11.12 -1.80
CA TYR A 131 13.03 -9.68 -1.87
C TYR A 131 12.17 -9.24 -0.68
N GLU A 132 12.60 -8.16 -0.03
CA GLU A 132 11.83 -7.48 1.00
C GLU A 132 10.86 -6.49 0.36
N SER A 133 9.70 -6.30 0.98
CA SER A 133 8.74 -5.29 0.51
C SER A 133 9.31 -3.90 0.74
N HIS A 134 9.41 -3.09 -0.31
CA HIS A 134 9.96 -1.73 -0.21
C HIS A 134 9.02 -0.74 0.52
N ILE A 135 7.73 -1.08 0.63
CA ILE A 135 6.76 -0.36 1.45
C ILE A 135 6.54 -1.17 2.72
N VAL A 136 7.15 -0.73 3.81
CA VAL A 136 6.83 -1.22 5.16
C VAL A 136 5.52 -0.54 5.58
N VAL A 137 4.52 -1.35 5.93
CA VAL A 137 3.26 -0.84 6.48
C VAL A 137 3.51 -0.47 7.95
N GLU A 138 3.64 0.83 8.23
CA GLU A 138 3.79 1.33 9.59
C GLU A 138 2.44 1.29 10.34
N ASN A 139 2.47 1.16 11.68
CA ASN A 139 1.27 1.15 12.52
C ASN A 139 0.35 2.35 12.21
N LYS A 140 0.93 3.53 12.04
CA LYS A 140 0.21 4.78 11.74
C LYS A 140 -0.59 4.68 10.44
N HIS A 141 -0.03 4.07 9.40
CA HIS A 141 -0.72 3.93 8.12
C HIS A 141 -1.92 3.00 8.25
N LEU A 142 -1.82 1.90 8.99
CA LEU A 142 -2.94 0.98 9.17
C LEU A 142 -4.03 1.54 10.10
N PHE A 143 -3.70 2.37 11.09
CA PHE A 143 -4.72 3.09 11.87
C PHE A 143 -5.45 4.14 11.02
N HIS A 144 -4.72 4.92 10.20
CA HIS A 144 -5.36 5.82 9.23
C HIS A 144 -6.23 5.06 8.24
N PHE A 145 -5.75 3.91 7.78
CA PHE A 145 -6.46 3.01 6.89
C PHE A 145 -7.75 2.48 7.53
N MET A 146 -7.69 1.97 8.76
CA MET A 146 -8.86 1.49 9.53
C MET A 146 -9.88 2.61 9.75
N SER A 147 -9.41 3.81 10.10
CA SER A 147 -10.27 4.98 10.29
C SER A 147 -10.97 5.42 8.99
N ARG A 148 -10.27 5.38 7.85
CA ARG A 148 -10.86 5.66 6.53
C ARG A 148 -11.84 4.58 6.08
N LEU A 149 -11.51 3.31 6.33
CA LEU A 149 -12.41 2.19 6.10
C LEU A 149 -13.70 2.38 6.92
N GLU A 150 -13.61 2.70 8.22
CA GLU A 150 -14.78 2.97 9.07
C GLU A 150 -15.70 4.07 8.51
N VAL A 151 -15.12 5.18 8.04
CA VAL A 151 -15.89 6.28 7.42
C VAL A 151 -16.56 5.82 6.12
N ILE A 152 -15.83 5.12 5.26
CA ILE A 152 -16.36 4.56 4.00
C ILE A 152 -17.49 3.57 4.32
N LEU A 153 -17.29 2.64 5.24
CA LEU A 153 -18.32 1.70 5.67
C LEU A 153 -19.55 2.42 6.21
N THR A 154 -19.39 3.47 6.99
CA THR A 154 -20.52 4.25 7.53
C THR A 154 -21.35 4.90 6.41
N ILE A 155 -20.71 5.33 5.32
CA ILE A 155 -21.38 5.88 4.14
C ILE A 155 -22.06 4.79 3.31
N PHE A 156 -21.40 3.64 3.16
CA PHE A 156 -21.85 2.59 2.24
C PHE A 156 -22.79 1.55 2.87
N ILE A 157 -22.77 1.31 4.19
CA ILE A 157 -23.68 0.39 4.89
C ILE A 157 -25.17 0.70 4.59
N PRO A 158 -25.64 1.96 4.62
CA PRO A 158 -27.02 2.28 4.25
C PRO A 158 -27.35 1.98 2.78
N VAL A 159 -26.37 2.07 1.87
CA VAL A 159 -26.52 1.74 0.45
C VAL A 159 -26.61 0.22 0.27
N TYR A 160 -25.80 -0.54 1.01
CA TYR A 160 -25.77 -2.00 0.96
C TYR A 160 -26.92 -2.70 1.67
N MET A 161 -27.65 -2.02 2.54
CA MET A 161 -28.89 -2.53 3.15
C MET A 161 -30.01 -2.74 2.11
N ASN A 162 -29.87 -2.19 0.90
CA ASN A 162 -30.80 -2.45 -0.20
C ASN A 162 -30.28 -3.58 -1.10
N ILE A 163 -31.01 -4.70 -1.12
CA ILE A 163 -30.69 -6.00 -1.75
C ILE A 163 -30.20 -5.86 -3.20
N LYS A 164 -30.73 -4.88 -3.94
CA LYS A 164 -30.40 -4.67 -5.35
C LYS A 164 -28.96 -4.19 -5.58
N TYR A 165 -28.26 -3.73 -4.55
CA TYR A 165 -26.95 -3.08 -4.66
C TYR A 165 -25.79 -3.89 -4.06
N ALA A 166 -26.09 -4.99 -3.35
CA ALA A 166 -25.07 -5.75 -2.62
C ALA A 166 -24.23 -6.71 -3.51
N SER A 167 -24.70 -7.05 -4.71
CA SER A 167 -24.11 -8.14 -5.51
C SER A 167 -22.99 -7.74 -6.47
N LEU A 168 -22.60 -6.45 -6.53
CA LEU A 168 -21.75 -5.93 -7.60
C LEU A 168 -20.43 -5.28 -7.14
N THR A 169 -20.27 -4.95 -5.86
CA THR A 169 -19.26 -3.96 -5.41
C THR A 169 -18.06 -4.55 -4.67
N ARG A 170 -17.65 -5.79 -4.97
CA ARG A 170 -16.81 -6.56 -4.04
C ARG A 170 -15.41 -5.97 -3.84
N TYR A 171 -14.71 -5.63 -4.92
CA TYR A 171 -13.34 -5.15 -4.88
C TYR A 171 -13.23 -3.63 -5.01
N ILE A 172 -14.28 -2.93 -5.49
CA ILE A 172 -14.22 -1.47 -5.72
C ILE A 172 -13.84 -0.69 -4.46
N ILE A 173 -14.46 -1.01 -3.31
CA ILE A 173 -14.12 -0.35 -2.03
C ILE A 173 -12.64 -0.57 -1.67
N ALA A 174 -12.16 -1.81 -1.81
CA ALA A 174 -10.76 -2.11 -1.55
C ALA A 174 -9.83 -1.43 -2.55
N HIS A 175 -10.20 -1.33 -3.83
CA HIS A 175 -9.40 -0.64 -4.84
C HIS A 175 -9.26 0.85 -4.52
N PHE A 176 -10.32 1.54 -4.09
CA PHE A 176 -10.22 2.95 -3.66
C PHE A 176 -9.34 3.13 -2.42
N LEU A 177 -9.45 2.22 -1.45
CA LEU A 177 -8.62 2.23 -0.25
C LEU A 177 -7.14 1.95 -0.57
N LEU A 178 -6.86 1.02 -1.49
CA LEU A 178 -5.50 0.70 -1.94
C LEU A 178 -4.92 1.82 -2.80
N PHE A 179 -5.73 2.47 -3.62
CA PHE A 179 -5.32 3.66 -4.35
C PHE A 179 -4.87 4.75 -3.39
N ASP A 180 -5.69 5.05 -2.38
CA ASP A 180 -5.37 6.03 -1.36
C ASP A 180 -4.03 5.71 -0.66
N PHE A 181 -3.81 4.44 -0.30
CA PHE A 181 -2.52 3.95 0.20
C PHE A 181 -1.35 4.15 -0.79
N PHE A 182 -1.52 3.77 -2.06
CA PHE A 182 -0.48 3.97 -3.09
C PHE A 182 -0.22 5.45 -3.35
N SER A 183 -1.25 6.30 -3.23
CA SER A 183 -1.12 7.74 -3.43
C SER A 183 -0.25 8.40 -2.35
N ASP A 184 -0.36 7.95 -1.10
CA ASP A 184 0.49 8.40 0.01
C ASP A 184 1.96 8.00 -0.22
N SER A 185 2.16 6.82 -0.81
CA SER A 185 3.49 6.32 -1.22
C SER A 185 3.95 6.85 -2.58
N TYR A 186 3.21 7.74 -3.25
CA TYR A 186 3.45 8.10 -4.65
C TYR A 186 4.87 8.62 -4.92
N SER A 187 5.41 9.39 -3.97
CA SER A 187 6.75 9.98 -4.03
C SER A 187 7.90 8.96 -4.04
N ARG A 188 7.62 7.73 -3.58
CA ARG A 188 8.58 6.63 -3.49
C ARG A 188 8.68 5.82 -4.78
N PHE A 189 7.64 5.80 -5.62
CA PHE A 189 7.68 5.12 -6.91
C PHE A 189 8.64 5.80 -7.91
N GLN A 190 9.52 5.02 -8.53
CA GLN A 190 10.44 5.45 -9.58
C GLN A 190 10.08 4.83 -10.91
N GLY A 191 10.26 5.60 -11.97
CA GLY A 191 9.95 5.14 -13.32
C GLY A 191 8.55 5.53 -13.77
N ILE A 192 8.46 5.82 -15.06
CA ILE A 192 7.22 6.26 -15.69
C ILE A 192 6.19 5.13 -15.73
N TRP A 193 6.65 3.87 -15.89
CA TRP A 193 5.80 2.69 -16.03
C TRP A 193 4.92 2.42 -14.81
N ILE A 194 5.49 2.40 -13.60
CA ILE A 194 4.71 2.14 -12.37
C ILE A 194 3.76 3.30 -12.05
N LYS A 195 4.16 4.54 -12.35
CA LYS A 195 3.29 5.71 -12.20
C LYS A 195 2.11 5.66 -13.18
N SER A 196 2.37 5.29 -14.44
CA SER A 196 1.32 5.07 -15.43
C SER A 196 0.39 3.92 -15.04
N ALA A 197 0.92 2.83 -14.46
CA ALA A 197 0.11 1.73 -13.96
C ALA A 197 -0.83 2.17 -12.82
N ILE A 198 -0.35 3.00 -11.88
CA ILE A 198 -1.19 3.59 -10.82
C ILE A 198 -2.30 4.45 -11.42
N TYR A 199 -1.99 5.33 -12.39
CA TYR A 199 -3.03 6.13 -13.04
C TYR A 199 -4.05 5.27 -13.78
N LEU A 200 -3.59 4.24 -14.51
CA LEU A 200 -4.48 3.33 -15.22
C LEU A 200 -5.39 2.56 -14.25
N PHE A 201 -4.83 2.09 -13.13
CA PHE A 201 -5.58 1.44 -12.06
C PHE A 201 -6.70 2.34 -11.52
N VAL A 202 -6.43 3.62 -11.27
CA VAL A 202 -7.43 4.60 -10.81
C VAL A 202 -8.52 4.83 -11.84
N ILE A 203 -8.12 5.03 -13.11
CA ILE A 203 -9.08 5.26 -14.20
C ILE A 203 -10.02 4.06 -14.32
N ILE A 204 -9.49 2.84 -14.33
CA ILE A 204 -10.30 1.63 -14.49
C ILE A 204 -11.19 1.38 -13.27
N THR A 205 -10.67 1.59 -12.04
CA THR A 205 -11.48 1.52 -10.81
C THR A 205 -12.62 2.54 -10.84
N THR A 206 -12.34 3.75 -11.32
CA THR A 206 -13.35 4.81 -11.45
C THR A 206 -14.39 4.46 -12.52
N VAL A 207 -13.98 3.89 -13.65
CA VAL A 207 -14.89 3.40 -14.70
C VAL A 207 -15.79 2.30 -14.14
N SER A 208 -15.23 1.31 -13.44
CA SER A 208 -15.99 0.24 -12.78
C SER A 208 -17.07 0.82 -11.86
N ALA A 209 -16.67 1.71 -10.93
CA ALA A 209 -17.58 2.36 -10.00
C ALA A 209 -18.66 3.22 -10.70
N ALA A 210 -18.29 3.96 -11.74
CA ALA A 210 -19.23 4.77 -12.51
C ALA A 210 -20.25 3.91 -13.28
N THR A 211 -19.80 2.80 -13.88
CA THR A 211 -20.69 1.88 -14.59
C THR A 211 -21.62 1.15 -13.63
N GLU A 212 -21.14 0.78 -12.45
CA GLU A 212 -22.01 0.21 -11.41
C GLU A 212 -23.05 1.23 -10.92
N TRP A 213 -22.65 2.48 -10.69
CA TRP A 213 -23.59 3.56 -10.36
C TRP A 213 -24.66 3.77 -11.45
N LEU A 214 -24.26 3.70 -12.72
CA LEU A 214 -25.21 3.77 -13.84
C LEU A 214 -26.14 2.56 -13.88
N HIS A 215 -25.63 1.36 -13.59
CA HIS A 215 -26.46 0.16 -13.44
C HIS A 215 -27.50 0.35 -12.33
N PHE A 216 -27.12 0.90 -11.17
CA PHE A 216 -28.06 1.13 -10.07
C PHE A 216 -29.20 2.10 -10.39
N ASN A 217 -28.93 3.10 -11.22
CA ASN A 217 -29.94 4.09 -11.62
C ASN A 217 -30.80 3.62 -12.80
N HIS A 218 -30.22 2.88 -13.75
CA HIS A 218 -30.86 2.55 -15.02
C HIS A 218 -31.22 1.06 -15.18
N GLN A 219 -30.83 0.20 -14.23
CA GLN A 219 -31.09 -1.25 -14.21
C GLN A 219 -30.72 -1.97 -15.52
N THR A 220 -29.69 -1.47 -16.21
CA THR A 220 -29.25 -2.02 -17.50
C THR A 220 -28.11 -3.03 -17.28
N ILE A 221 -28.31 -4.27 -17.73
CA ILE A 221 -27.39 -5.40 -17.52
C ILE A 221 -25.99 -5.13 -18.11
N ILE A 222 -25.90 -4.46 -19.25
CA ILE A 222 -24.62 -4.12 -19.91
C ILE A 222 -23.69 -3.33 -18.98
N TYR A 223 -24.23 -2.45 -18.12
CA TYR A 223 -23.42 -1.69 -17.18
C TYR A 223 -22.88 -2.56 -16.02
N GLU A 224 -23.60 -3.61 -15.62
CA GLU A 224 -23.11 -4.61 -14.66
C GLU A 224 -21.95 -5.39 -15.29
N GLU A 225 -22.09 -5.86 -16.53
CA GLU A 225 -21.03 -6.60 -17.22
C GLU A 225 -19.76 -5.77 -17.41
N ILE A 226 -19.88 -4.51 -17.81
CA ILE A 226 -18.72 -3.60 -17.95
C ILE A 226 -18.06 -3.38 -16.58
N SER A 227 -18.84 -3.23 -15.51
CA SER A 227 -18.28 -3.08 -14.16
C SER A 227 -17.44 -4.28 -13.77
N TYR A 228 -17.95 -5.50 -13.97
CA TYR A 228 -17.24 -6.75 -13.70
C TYR A 228 -15.93 -6.87 -14.48
N VAL A 229 -15.94 -6.56 -15.78
CA VAL A 229 -14.74 -6.59 -16.62
C VAL A 229 -13.71 -5.57 -16.13
N ALA A 230 -14.15 -4.35 -15.84
CA ALA A 230 -13.28 -3.30 -15.33
C ALA A 230 -12.69 -3.68 -13.96
N GLU A 231 -13.46 -4.33 -13.09
CA GLU A 231 -13.01 -4.81 -11.78
C GLU A 231 -11.91 -5.88 -11.90
N ILE A 232 -12.05 -6.85 -12.82
CA ILE A 232 -11.01 -7.86 -13.10
C ILE A 232 -9.71 -7.18 -13.56
N ILE A 233 -9.81 -6.21 -14.47
CA ILE A 233 -8.64 -5.50 -14.98
C ILE A 233 -7.99 -4.67 -13.87
N ALA A 234 -8.80 -3.98 -13.04
CA ALA A 234 -8.31 -3.22 -11.90
C ALA A 234 -7.60 -4.12 -10.89
N ASN A 235 -8.14 -5.31 -10.59
CA ASN A 235 -7.51 -6.27 -9.69
C ASN A 235 -6.15 -6.74 -10.24
N ALA A 236 -6.08 -7.11 -11.52
CA ALA A 236 -4.82 -7.51 -12.15
C ALA A 236 -3.77 -6.38 -12.16
N LEU A 237 -4.19 -5.12 -12.36
CA LEU A 237 -3.30 -3.96 -12.25
C LEU A 237 -2.85 -3.72 -10.81
N CYS A 238 -3.73 -3.87 -9.83
CA CYS A 238 -3.41 -3.74 -8.42
C CYS A 238 -2.34 -4.78 -8.02
N ASP A 239 -2.55 -6.04 -8.38
CA ASP A 239 -1.60 -7.12 -8.15
C ASP A 239 -0.26 -6.83 -8.84
N SER A 240 -0.30 -6.33 -10.07
CA SER A 240 0.91 -5.92 -10.80
C SER A 240 1.66 -4.80 -10.09
N ILE A 241 0.96 -3.76 -9.58
CA ILE A 241 1.57 -2.67 -8.82
C ILE A 241 2.24 -3.21 -7.55
N ILE A 242 1.59 -4.14 -6.84
CA ILE A 242 2.15 -4.78 -5.65
C ILE A 242 3.41 -5.58 -6.00
N ILE A 243 3.38 -6.40 -7.05
CA ILE A 243 4.54 -7.19 -7.47
C ILE A 243 5.70 -6.29 -7.91
N LEU A 244 5.42 -5.20 -8.63
CA LEU A 244 6.44 -4.26 -9.09
C LEU A 244 7.16 -3.55 -7.93
N GLN A 245 6.56 -3.45 -6.74
CA GLN A 245 7.21 -2.87 -5.56
C GLN A 245 8.40 -3.67 -5.05
N PHE A 246 8.51 -4.97 -5.38
CA PHE A 246 9.65 -5.80 -4.98
C PHE A 246 10.91 -5.55 -5.83
N PHE A 247 10.79 -4.79 -6.93
CA PHE A 247 11.91 -4.56 -7.84
C PHE A 247 12.51 -3.16 -7.66
N PRO A 248 13.84 -3.05 -7.43
CA PRO A 248 14.49 -1.79 -7.08
C PRO A 248 14.45 -0.74 -8.19
N PHE A 249 14.27 -1.14 -9.45
CA PHE A 249 14.12 -0.20 -10.57
C PHE A 249 12.82 0.62 -10.51
N HIS A 250 11.84 0.15 -9.75
CA HIS A 250 10.52 0.77 -9.65
C HIS A 250 10.29 1.54 -8.34
N PHE A 251 11.26 1.52 -7.41
CA PHE A 251 11.09 2.08 -6.09
C PHE A 251 12.37 2.71 -5.56
N LYS A 252 12.28 3.93 -5.00
CA LYS A 252 13.38 4.53 -4.23
C LYS A 252 13.65 3.63 -3.04
N THR A 253 14.77 2.91 -3.01
CA THR A 253 15.22 2.23 -1.80
C THR A 253 15.47 3.28 -0.70
N GLN A 254 15.06 2.97 0.53
CA GLN A 254 15.38 3.80 1.72
C GLN A 254 16.89 4.10 1.79
N PHE A 255 17.75 3.21 1.28
CA PHE A 255 19.19 3.43 1.14
C PHE A 255 19.54 4.70 0.35
N VAL A 256 18.92 4.94 -0.81
CA VAL A 256 19.20 6.15 -1.62
C VAL A 256 18.64 7.41 -0.94
N GLN A 257 17.49 7.31 -0.28
CA GLN A 257 16.92 8.44 0.47
C GLN A 257 17.73 8.77 1.73
N ASN A 258 18.23 7.76 2.44
CA ASN A 258 19.09 7.93 3.61
C ASN A 258 20.46 8.49 3.21
N ILE A 259 21.09 7.96 2.15
CA ILE A 259 22.33 8.56 1.60
C ILE A 259 22.11 10.00 1.19
N PHE A 260 20.99 10.31 0.51
CA PHE A 260 20.74 11.68 0.08
C PHE A 260 20.48 12.59 1.28
N ARG A 261 19.76 12.11 2.30
CA ARG A 261 19.49 12.84 3.56
C ARG A 261 20.77 13.06 4.35
N ASP A 262 21.62 12.05 4.49
CA ASP A 262 22.90 12.11 5.19
C ASP A 262 23.88 13.03 4.44
N ALA A 263 23.91 12.96 3.11
CA ALA A 263 24.67 13.90 2.29
C ALA A 263 24.17 15.35 2.44
N LEU A 264 22.85 15.55 2.57
CA LEU A 264 22.26 16.88 2.77
C LEU A 264 22.54 17.42 4.19
N LEU A 265 22.54 16.54 5.21
CA LEU A 265 22.91 16.86 6.58
C LEU A 265 24.40 17.20 6.69
N LEU A 266 25.27 16.40 6.07
CA LEU A 266 26.71 16.68 5.98
C LEU A 266 26.99 18.00 5.26
N LYS A 267 26.26 18.29 4.17
CA LYS A 267 26.37 19.57 3.46
C LYS A 267 25.90 20.75 4.32
N LYS A 268 24.82 20.60 5.07
CA LYS A 268 24.35 21.62 6.02
C LYS A 268 25.35 21.84 7.17
N GLN A 269 25.94 20.77 7.70
CA GLN A 269 26.98 20.84 8.75
C GLN A 269 28.25 21.50 8.22
N SER A 270 28.72 21.14 7.02
CA SER A 270 29.86 21.79 6.37
C SER A 270 29.61 23.27 6.09
N ASN A 271 28.41 23.63 5.61
CA ASN A 271 28.06 25.03 5.38
C ASN A 271 27.97 25.82 6.70
N ALA A 272 27.47 25.22 7.78
CA ALA A 272 27.44 25.84 9.11
C ALA A 272 28.85 26.01 9.69
N ALA A 273 29.72 25.02 9.50
CA ALA A 273 31.13 25.10 9.90
C ALA A 273 31.87 26.19 9.12
N ASN A 274 31.68 26.26 7.80
CA ASN A 274 32.29 27.29 6.95
C ASN A 274 31.78 28.70 7.27
N LEU A 275 30.50 28.84 7.66
CA LEU A 275 29.95 30.10 8.14
C LEU A 275 30.55 30.49 9.50
N SER A 276 30.77 29.53 10.40
CA SER A 276 31.41 29.79 11.69
C SER A 276 32.90 30.15 11.56
N THR A 277 33.62 29.57 10.60
CA THR A 277 35.02 29.93 10.32
C THR A 277 35.12 31.26 9.60
N SER A 278 34.19 31.61 8.69
CA SER A 278 34.21 32.94 8.05
C SER A 278 33.87 34.06 9.05
N ILE A 279 33.01 33.78 10.04
CA ILE A 279 32.73 34.71 11.15
C ILE A 279 33.96 34.83 12.05
N GLY A 280 34.65 33.72 12.34
CA GLY A 280 35.90 33.69 13.12
C GLY A 280 37.02 34.49 12.47
N GLU A 281 37.26 34.27 11.17
CA GLU A 281 38.26 35.01 10.37
C GLU A 281 37.91 36.49 10.21
N SER A 282 36.62 36.87 10.08
CA SER A 282 36.25 38.29 10.04
C SER A 282 36.48 38.97 11.40
N THR A 283 36.23 38.29 12.52
CA THR A 283 36.57 38.84 13.85
C THR A 283 38.07 38.92 14.10
N GLU A 284 38.89 37.97 13.64
CA GLU A 284 40.35 38.04 13.80
C GLU A 284 40.97 39.14 12.93
N ILE A 285 40.47 39.35 11.71
CA ILE A 285 40.92 40.44 10.83
C ILE A 285 40.49 41.81 11.39
N ASP A 286 39.25 41.94 11.90
CA ASP A 286 38.78 43.18 12.52
C ASP A 286 39.49 43.49 13.85
N ILE A 287 39.88 42.47 14.62
CA ILE A 287 40.68 42.62 15.84
C ILE A 287 42.13 42.98 15.49
N ALA A 288 42.74 42.36 14.48
CA ALA A 288 44.09 42.69 14.03
C ALA A 288 44.18 44.13 13.46
N GLN A 289 43.20 44.56 12.68
CA GLN A 289 43.14 45.94 12.17
C GLN A 289 42.91 46.99 13.27
N ASN A 290 42.15 46.67 14.31
CA ASN A 290 41.98 47.54 15.49
C ASN A 290 43.21 47.60 16.40
N ILE A 291 44.04 46.54 16.41
CA ILE A 291 45.29 46.51 17.17
C ILE A 291 46.38 47.33 16.44
N ASP A 292 46.51 47.17 15.12
CA ASP A 292 47.49 47.95 14.33
C ASP A 292 47.18 49.45 14.37
N THR A 293 45.91 49.85 14.28
CA THR A 293 45.52 51.27 14.40
C THR A 293 45.78 51.85 15.79
N LYS A 294 45.57 51.07 16.87
CA LYS A 294 45.92 51.50 18.24
C LYS A 294 47.42 51.57 18.50
N ILE A 295 48.23 50.72 17.86
CA ILE A 295 49.69 50.79 17.96
C ILE A 295 50.23 52.03 17.22
N ASP A 296 49.67 52.35 16.05
CA ASP A 296 50.11 53.51 15.27
C ASP A 296 49.73 54.85 15.95
N GLU A 297 48.57 54.92 16.62
CA GLU A 297 48.19 56.07 17.46
C GLU A 297 49.12 56.24 18.67
N ARG A 298 49.46 55.14 19.36
CA ARG A 298 50.34 55.18 20.54
C ARG A 298 51.77 55.60 20.19
N THR A 299 52.23 55.23 19.01
CA THR A 299 53.56 55.59 18.49
C THR A 299 53.62 57.07 18.07
N ARG A 300 52.51 57.64 17.58
CA ARG A 300 52.39 59.08 17.29
C ARG A 300 52.32 59.95 18.55
N THR A 301 51.62 59.53 19.61
CA THR A 301 51.61 60.27 20.89
C THR A 301 52.98 60.31 21.54
N ASN A 302 53.74 59.21 21.52
CA ASN A 302 55.08 59.16 22.13
C ASN A 302 56.15 59.93 21.34
N MET A 303 55.95 60.17 20.03
CA MET A 303 56.85 61.05 19.25
C MET A 303 56.53 62.54 19.40
N SER A 304 55.34 62.92 19.89
CA SER A 304 55.00 64.32 20.19
C SER A 304 55.49 64.81 21.56
N GLU A 305 55.97 63.93 22.43
CA GLU A 305 56.56 64.29 23.73
C GLU A 305 58.10 64.35 23.70
N VAL A 306 58.72 64.14 22.53
CA VAL A 306 60.20 64.15 22.35
C VAL A 306 60.67 65.29 21.43
N PHE A 307 59.77 66.19 20.99
CA PHE A 307 60.12 67.42 20.28
C PHE A 307 59.32 68.62 20.80
#